data_AF-A0A7D9EM21-F1
#
_entry.id   AF-A0A7D9EM21-F1
#
_cell.length_a   1.000
_cell.length_b   1.000
_cell.length_c   1.000
_cell.angle_alpha   90.00
_cell.angle_beta   90.00
_cell.angle_gamma   90.00
#
_symmetry.space_group_name_H-M   'P 1'
#
loop_
_entity.id
_entity.type
_entity.pdbx_description
1 polymer ?
#
loop_
_entity_poly.entity_id
_entity_poly.type
_entity_poly.pdbx_seq_one_letter_code
_entity_poly.pdbx_strand_id
1 'polypeptide(L)'
;KLDYLAYLETFDRLFDIPKDKKTHEYKRYIIFLLDYLYDYCQRVKPLLNAEKEMKETHEEFEKNWSQGSFPGWPKDTGSALAQSGAHLDLSGFSSAEELASLGLDRLKQALQALNLKCGGTLEERAQRLFYTKGKSADEFETSLFAKSKGSKGKGNVAKQKEIASLESQVYRLVELVGEQRAATRDNVVRKQARTTDELEDDEGHEDFNESDSEDEETVLYNPKNLPLGWDGKPIPYWLYKLHGLNISYSCEICGNMKYRGPKAFQRHFAEWRHAHNMRCLGIPNTAHFANVTQITDALALWEKLKDVKAKERWLPDVEEEFEDSSGNVVNKKTFEDLSRQGLL
;
A
#
# COMPACT_ATOMS: atom_id res chain seq x y z
N LYS A 1 -5.60 4.93 -13.49
CA LYS A 1 -4.88 5.35 -12.26
C LYS A 1 -5.84 5.13 -11.11
N LEU A 2 -5.39 4.45 -10.06
CA LEU A 2 -6.23 4.05 -8.93
C LEU A 2 -5.48 4.51 -7.69
N ASP A 3 -6.11 5.33 -6.86
CA ASP A 3 -5.51 5.81 -5.62
C ASP A 3 -5.59 4.73 -4.53
N TYR A 4 -4.89 4.95 -3.41
CA TYR A 4 -4.78 3.93 -2.37
C TYR A 4 -6.12 3.64 -1.66
N LEU A 5 -6.98 4.65 -1.48
CA LEU A 5 -8.30 4.45 -0.87
C LEU A 5 -9.23 3.65 -1.79
N ALA A 6 -9.28 4.00 -3.07
CA ALA A 6 -10.01 3.25 -4.07
C ALA A 6 -9.53 1.80 -4.17
N TYR A 7 -8.23 1.56 -3.97
CA TYR A 7 -7.68 0.20 -3.89
C TYR A 7 -8.21 -0.54 -2.67
N LEU A 8 -8.15 0.05 -1.47
CA LEU A 8 -8.66 -0.57 -0.24
C LEU A 8 -10.16 -0.89 -0.30
N GLU A 9 -10.94 -0.15 -1.09
CA GLU A 9 -12.38 -0.41 -1.27
C GLU A 9 -12.71 -1.49 -2.30
N THR A 10 -11.75 -1.88 -3.16
CA THR A 10 -11.98 -2.77 -4.30
C THR A 10 -11.08 -4.00 -4.37
N PHE A 11 -10.01 -4.07 -3.56
CA PHE A 11 -9.03 -5.18 -3.63
C PHE A 11 -9.65 -6.56 -3.32
N ASP A 12 -10.77 -6.58 -2.60
CA ASP A 12 -11.54 -7.78 -2.27
C ASP A 12 -12.74 -8.02 -3.20
N ARG A 13 -13.04 -7.11 -4.13
CA ARG A 13 -14.13 -7.23 -5.12
C ARG A 13 -13.65 -7.92 -6.40
N LEU A 14 -13.02 -9.08 -6.25
CA LEU A 14 -12.42 -9.83 -7.35
C LEU A 14 -13.46 -10.36 -8.37
N PHE A 15 -14.74 -10.40 -7.97
CA PHE A 15 -15.86 -10.79 -8.82
C PHE A 15 -16.22 -9.73 -9.87
N ASP A 16 -15.88 -8.46 -9.63
CA ASP A 16 -16.09 -7.36 -10.59
C ASP A 16 -15.04 -7.38 -11.71
N ILE A 17 -13.93 -8.10 -11.53
CA ILE A 17 -12.83 -8.16 -12.50
C ILE A 17 -13.23 -9.07 -13.67
N PRO A 18 -13.24 -8.54 -14.91
CA PRO A 18 -13.59 -9.33 -16.09
C PRO A 18 -12.65 -10.53 -16.31
N LYS A 19 -13.22 -11.64 -16.79
CA LYS A 19 -12.49 -12.90 -17.04
C LYS A 19 -11.28 -12.73 -17.97
N ASP A 20 -11.34 -11.82 -18.94
CA ASP A 20 -10.23 -11.52 -19.86
C ASP A 20 -9.06 -10.79 -19.19
N LYS A 21 -9.31 -10.12 -18.05
CA LYS A 21 -8.29 -9.43 -17.24
C LYS A 21 -7.61 -10.31 -16.20
N LYS A 22 -8.12 -11.52 -15.97
CA LYS A 22 -7.53 -12.51 -15.05
C LYS A 22 -6.35 -13.24 -15.72
N THR A 23 -5.32 -12.47 -16.08
CA THR A 23 -4.10 -12.94 -16.74
C THR A 23 -3.14 -13.64 -15.77
N HIS A 24 -1.95 -14.02 -16.27
CA HIS A 24 -0.90 -14.58 -15.43
C HIS A 24 -0.38 -13.58 -14.38
N GLU A 25 -0.27 -12.30 -14.73
CA GLU A 25 0.13 -11.24 -13.80
C GLU A 25 -0.91 -11.07 -12.68
N TYR A 26 -2.19 -11.13 -13.02
CA TYR A 26 -3.27 -11.12 -12.05
C TYR A 26 -3.18 -12.30 -11.09
N LYS A 27 -3.00 -13.52 -11.62
CA LYS A 27 -2.80 -14.72 -10.78
C LYS A 27 -1.61 -14.54 -9.81
N ARG A 28 -0.50 -13.99 -10.30
CA ARG A 28 0.68 -13.72 -9.46
C ARG A 28 0.37 -12.71 -8.35
N TYR A 29 -0.37 -11.65 -8.65
CA TYR A 29 -0.83 -10.69 -7.66
C TYR A 29 -1.73 -11.34 -6.59
N ILE A 30 -2.70 -12.17 -7.00
CA ILE A 30 -3.60 -12.86 -6.07
C ILE A 30 -2.83 -13.81 -5.15
N ILE A 31 -1.82 -14.52 -5.65
CA ILE A 31 -0.96 -15.37 -4.81
C ILE A 31 -0.25 -14.52 -3.73
N PHE A 32 0.36 -13.39 -4.11
CA PHE A 32 1.01 -12.52 -3.12
C PHE A 32 0.04 -11.93 -2.10
N LEU A 33 -1.15 -11.52 -2.54
CA LEU A 33 -2.18 -11.01 -1.65
C LEU A 33 -2.65 -12.09 -0.66
N LEU A 34 -2.86 -13.31 -1.16
CA LEU A 34 -3.25 -14.46 -0.35
C LEU A 34 -2.16 -14.84 0.66
N ASP A 35 -0.90 -14.90 0.24
CA ASP A 35 0.23 -15.20 1.13
C ASP A 35 0.32 -14.16 2.26
N TYR A 36 0.22 -12.87 1.91
CA TYR A 36 0.21 -11.77 2.89
C TYR A 36 -0.97 -11.89 3.87
N LEU A 37 -2.19 -12.10 3.36
CA LEU A 37 -3.38 -12.19 4.21
C LEU A 37 -3.35 -13.43 5.09
N TYR A 38 -2.87 -14.56 4.58
CA TYR A 38 -2.74 -15.80 5.33
C TYR A 38 -1.75 -15.64 6.49
N ASP A 39 -0.55 -15.14 6.19
CA ASP A 39 0.49 -14.85 7.18
C ASP A 39 0.02 -13.79 8.20
N TYR A 40 -0.67 -12.76 7.74
CA TYR A 40 -1.29 -11.77 8.63
C TYR A 40 -2.34 -12.41 9.54
N CYS A 41 -3.26 -13.23 9.02
CA CYS A 41 -4.27 -13.94 9.80
C CYS A 41 -3.63 -14.83 10.87
N GLN A 42 -2.58 -15.57 10.54
CA GLN A 42 -1.86 -16.42 11.50
C GLN A 42 -1.23 -15.60 12.63
N ARG A 43 -0.72 -14.40 12.32
CA ARG A 43 -0.15 -13.49 13.33
C ARG A 43 -1.21 -12.86 14.23
N VAL A 44 -2.31 -12.38 13.66
CA VAL A 44 -3.35 -11.66 14.43
C VAL A 44 -4.32 -12.59 15.14
N LYS A 45 -4.44 -13.84 14.70
CA LYS A 45 -5.35 -14.85 15.28
C LYS A 45 -4.65 -16.21 15.44
N PRO A 46 -3.63 -16.33 16.31
CA PRO A 46 -2.83 -17.55 16.44
C PRO A 46 -3.62 -18.77 16.95
N LEU A 47 -4.76 -18.55 17.61
CA LEU A 47 -5.65 -19.62 18.06
C LEU A 47 -6.62 -20.11 16.96
N LEU A 48 -6.72 -19.38 15.85
CA LEU A 48 -7.54 -19.80 14.71
C LEU A 48 -6.82 -20.93 13.97
N ASN A 49 -7.52 -22.04 13.76
CA ASN A 49 -7.01 -23.12 12.92
C ASN A 49 -7.14 -22.74 11.43
N ALA A 50 -6.16 -21.96 10.93
CA ALA A 50 -6.14 -21.48 9.57
C ALA A 50 -6.18 -22.62 8.53
N GLU A 51 -5.52 -23.75 8.80
CA GLU A 51 -5.55 -24.92 7.89
C GLU A 51 -6.97 -25.49 7.74
N LYS A 52 -7.71 -25.59 8.84
CA LYS A 52 -9.10 -26.03 8.83
C LYS A 52 -9.97 -25.05 8.03
N GLU A 53 -9.83 -23.76 8.26
CA GLU A 53 -10.55 -22.71 7.52
C GLU A 53 -10.28 -22.78 6.01
N MET A 54 -9.01 -22.97 5.61
CA MET A 54 -8.66 -23.11 4.20
C MET A 54 -9.26 -24.37 3.57
N LYS A 55 -9.27 -25.47 4.31
CA LYS A 55 -9.86 -26.73 3.84
C LYS A 55 -11.38 -26.62 3.66
N GLU A 56 -12.08 -26.07 4.64
CA GLU A 56 -13.53 -25.85 4.57
C GLU A 56 -13.89 -24.90 3.42
N THR A 57 -13.11 -23.84 3.23
CA THR A 57 -13.25 -22.91 2.09
C THR A 57 -13.07 -23.61 0.75
N HIS A 58 -12.09 -24.50 0.63
CA HIS A 58 -11.87 -25.27 -0.60
C HIS A 58 -13.01 -26.24 -0.89
N GLU A 59 -13.53 -26.93 0.13
CA GLU A 59 -14.68 -27.82 0.00
C GLU A 59 -15.95 -27.07 -0.43
N GLU A 60 -16.18 -25.87 0.12
CA GLU A 60 -17.28 -24.99 -0.29
C GLU A 60 -17.09 -24.47 -1.72
N PHE A 61 -15.88 -24.08 -2.08
CA PHE A 61 -15.53 -23.68 -3.45
C PHE A 61 -15.85 -24.79 -4.45
N GLU A 62 -15.44 -26.05 -4.19
CA GLU A 62 -15.71 -27.17 -5.09
C GLU A 62 -17.23 -27.39 -5.29
N LYS A 63 -18.03 -27.25 -4.23
CA LYS A 63 -19.50 -27.30 -4.32
C LYS A 63 -20.04 -26.17 -5.20
N ASN A 64 -19.67 -24.93 -4.92
CA ASN A 64 -20.12 -23.75 -5.66
C ASN A 64 -19.66 -23.77 -7.13
N TRP A 65 -18.45 -24.24 -7.39
CA TRP A 65 -17.89 -24.37 -8.74
C TRP A 65 -18.64 -25.42 -9.56
N SER A 66 -18.93 -26.59 -8.98
CA SER A 66 -19.70 -27.65 -9.66
C SER A 66 -21.12 -27.17 -10.03
N GLN A 67 -21.75 -26.42 -9.14
CA GLN A 67 -23.07 -25.82 -9.35
C GLN A 67 -23.01 -24.65 -10.33
N GLY A 68 -21.87 -23.98 -10.47
CA GLY A 68 -21.69 -22.80 -11.31
C GLY A 68 -22.24 -21.53 -10.66
N SER A 69 -22.30 -21.51 -9.34
CA SER A 69 -22.75 -20.38 -8.52
C SER A 69 -21.59 -19.51 -8.03
N PHE A 70 -20.34 -19.85 -8.37
CA PHE A 70 -19.17 -19.12 -7.89
C PHE A 70 -19.10 -17.68 -8.46
N PRO A 71 -19.03 -16.63 -7.62
CA PRO A 71 -19.05 -15.24 -8.06
C PRO A 71 -17.90 -14.89 -9.01
N GLY A 72 -18.19 -14.05 -10.03
CA GLY A 72 -17.19 -13.63 -11.02
C GLY A 72 -16.83 -14.69 -12.08
N TRP A 73 -17.44 -15.87 -12.02
CA TRP A 73 -17.21 -16.99 -12.94
C TRP A 73 -18.52 -17.59 -13.47
N PRO A 74 -19.31 -16.83 -14.24
CA PRO A 74 -20.55 -17.34 -14.81
C PRO A 74 -20.27 -18.53 -15.75
N LYS A 75 -21.11 -19.57 -15.69
CA LYS A 75 -21.11 -20.63 -16.71
C LYS A 75 -21.46 -19.99 -18.05
N ASP A 76 -20.71 -20.29 -19.10
CA ASP A 76 -20.97 -19.80 -20.45
C ASP A 76 -22.40 -20.20 -20.88
N THR A 77 -23.36 -19.28 -20.76
CA THR A 77 -24.76 -19.43 -21.18
C THR A 77 -24.89 -19.60 -22.70
N GLY A 78 -23.79 -19.42 -23.43
CA GLY A 78 -23.69 -19.68 -24.87
C GLY A 78 -23.98 -21.13 -25.29
N SER A 79 -23.93 -22.10 -24.37
CA SER A 79 -24.32 -23.49 -24.70
C SER A 79 -25.83 -23.72 -24.64
N ALA A 80 -26.59 -22.97 -23.84
CA ALA A 80 -28.03 -23.18 -23.68
C ALA A 80 -28.83 -22.41 -24.75
N LEU A 81 -28.42 -21.18 -25.08
CA LEU A 81 -29.13 -20.36 -26.07
C LEU A 81 -28.88 -20.82 -27.53
N ALA A 82 -27.73 -21.45 -27.81
CA ALA A 82 -27.44 -22.04 -29.11
C ALA A 82 -28.27 -23.32 -29.41
N GLN A 83 -28.81 -23.98 -28.38
CA GLN A 83 -29.56 -25.23 -28.56
C GLN A 83 -31.06 -25.03 -28.82
N SER A 84 -31.69 -23.97 -28.31
CA SER A 84 -33.16 -23.81 -28.44
C SER A 84 -33.64 -23.20 -29.77
N GLY A 85 -32.79 -22.49 -30.53
CA GLY A 85 -33.21 -21.80 -31.77
C GLY A 85 -32.76 -22.43 -33.09
N ALA A 86 -31.94 -23.48 -33.05
CA ALA A 86 -31.13 -23.91 -34.20
C ALA A 86 -31.43 -25.33 -34.71
N HIS A 87 -32.38 -26.06 -34.10
CA HIS A 87 -32.81 -27.36 -34.64
C HIS A 87 -33.67 -27.14 -35.90
N LEU A 88 -33.11 -27.43 -37.07
CA LEU A 88 -33.81 -27.43 -38.34
C LEU A 88 -34.36 -28.84 -38.60
N ASP A 89 -35.67 -28.99 -38.73
CA ASP A 89 -36.25 -30.26 -39.17
C ASP A 89 -35.95 -30.48 -40.66
N LEU A 90 -35.27 -31.59 -40.96
CA LEU A 90 -34.86 -31.96 -42.31
C LEU A 90 -35.89 -32.85 -43.03
N SER A 91 -36.95 -33.28 -42.33
CA SER A 91 -37.97 -34.20 -42.85
C SER A 91 -38.59 -33.70 -44.17
N GLY A 92 -38.91 -32.40 -44.24
CA GLY A 92 -39.57 -31.74 -45.36
C GLY A 92 -38.69 -31.38 -46.57
N PHE A 93 -37.37 -31.58 -46.51
CA PHE A 93 -36.46 -31.24 -47.61
C PHE A 93 -36.14 -32.46 -48.47
N SER A 94 -36.31 -32.37 -49.78
CA SER A 94 -36.09 -33.48 -50.72
C SER A 94 -34.68 -33.50 -51.31
N SER A 95 -33.97 -32.36 -51.30
CA SER A 95 -32.61 -32.23 -51.83
C SER A 95 -31.76 -31.23 -51.04
N ALA A 96 -30.43 -31.28 -51.26
CA ALA A 96 -29.49 -30.29 -50.71
C ALA A 96 -29.68 -28.90 -51.35
N GLU A 97 -30.23 -28.81 -52.55
CA GLU A 97 -30.48 -27.54 -53.26
C GLU A 97 -31.63 -26.76 -52.61
N GLU A 98 -32.65 -27.46 -52.11
CA GLU A 98 -33.72 -26.84 -51.33
C GLU A 98 -33.20 -26.28 -50.00
N LEU A 99 -32.25 -26.96 -49.35
CA LEU A 99 -31.60 -26.46 -48.14
C LEU A 99 -30.70 -25.24 -48.42
N ALA A 100 -30.04 -25.21 -49.58
CA ALA A 100 -29.25 -24.05 -50.03
C ALA A 100 -30.10 -22.78 -50.11
N SER A 101 -31.38 -22.88 -50.51
CA SER A 101 -32.30 -21.75 -50.59
C SER A 101 -32.59 -21.06 -49.24
N LEU A 102 -32.34 -21.74 -48.11
CA LEU A 102 -32.50 -21.17 -46.76
C LEU A 102 -31.43 -20.13 -46.40
N GLY A 103 -30.37 -20.04 -47.20
CA GLY A 103 -29.31 -19.08 -47.03
C GLY A 103 -28.23 -19.48 -46.02
N LEU A 104 -27.13 -18.75 -46.09
CA LEU A 104 -25.87 -19.11 -45.44
C LEU A 104 -25.95 -19.07 -43.90
N ASP A 105 -26.73 -18.15 -43.34
CA ASP A 105 -26.88 -17.98 -41.89
C ASP A 105 -27.71 -19.09 -41.27
N ARG A 106 -28.80 -19.52 -41.92
CA ARG A 106 -29.66 -20.60 -41.42
C ARG A 106 -28.93 -21.95 -41.47
N LEU A 107 -28.20 -22.22 -42.55
CA LEU A 107 -27.36 -23.42 -42.68
C LEU A 107 -26.22 -23.44 -41.65
N LYS A 108 -25.59 -22.29 -41.39
CA LYS A 108 -24.55 -22.17 -40.37
C LYS A 108 -25.09 -22.48 -38.98
N GLN A 109 -26.26 -21.93 -38.62
CA GLN A 109 -26.89 -22.20 -37.32
C GLN A 109 -27.25 -23.68 -37.16
N ALA A 110 -27.85 -24.30 -38.18
CA ALA A 110 -28.23 -25.71 -38.14
C ALA A 110 -27.01 -26.65 -38.05
N LEU A 111 -25.93 -26.36 -38.79
CA LEU A 111 -24.68 -27.12 -38.68
C LEU A 111 -24.00 -26.94 -37.31
N GLN A 112 -24.05 -25.74 -36.73
CA GLN A 112 -23.55 -25.47 -35.37
C GLN A 112 -24.34 -26.23 -34.31
N ALA A 113 -25.66 -26.34 -34.45
CA ALA A 113 -26.51 -27.13 -33.54
C ALA A 113 -26.11 -28.60 -33.50
N LEU A 114 -25.64 -29.15 -34.63
CA LEU A 114 -25.17 -30.52 -34.78
C LEU A 114 -23.65 -30.68 -34.53
N ASN A 115 -22.94 -29.63 -34.11
CA ASN A 115 -21.47 -29.61 -33.94
C ASN A 115 -20.66 -29.97 -35.21
N LEU A 116 -21.21 -29.72 -36.40
CA LEU A 116 -20.57 -30.00 -37.68
C LEU A 116 -19.77 -28.80 -38.20
N LYS A 117 -18.80 -29.07 -39.09
CA LYS A 117 -18.00 -28.04 -39.74
C LYS A 117 -18.88 -27.08 -40.55
N CYS A 118 -18.70 -25.78 -40.32
CA CYS A 118 -19.42 -24.69 -41.01
C CYS A 118 -18.59 -24.01 -42.12
N GLY A 119 -17.43 -24.54 -42.47
CA GLY A 119 -16.61 -24.03 -43.57
C GLY A 119 -17.11 -24.50 -44.93
N GLY A 120 -16.70 -23.80 -45.99
CA GLY A 120 -17.06 -24.13 -47.37
C GLY A 120 -18.12 -23.22 -47.98
N THR A 121 -18.47 -23.51 -49.23
CA THR A 121 -19.53 -22.82 -49.99
C THR A 121 -20.92 -23.13 -49.42
N LEU A 122 -21.93 -22.40 -49.89
CA LEU A 122 -23.31 -22.57 -49.45
C LEU A 122 -23.84 -23.97 -49.79
N GLU A 123 -23.48 -24.50 -50.96
CA GLU A 123 -23.83 -25.83 -51.44
C GLU A 123 -23.17 -26.92 -50.60
N GLU A 124 -21.88 -26.77 -50.27
CA GLU A 124 -21.14 -27.72 -49.43
C GLU A 124 -21.71 -27.80 -48.01
N ARG A 125 -22.22 -26.68 -47.47
CA ARG A 125 -22.90 -26.66 -46.17
C ARG A 125 -24.26 -27.34 -46.24
N ALA A 126 -25.03 -27.09 -47.30
CA ALA A 126 -26.33 -27.71 -47.50
C ALA A 126 -26.22 -29.23 -47.70
N GLN A 127 -25.23 -29.69 -48.48
CA GLN A 127 -24.92 -31.12 -48.66
C GLN A 127 -24.52 -31.78 -47.34
N ARG A 128 -23.69 -31.12 -46.53
CA ARG A 128 -23.25 -31.62 -45.22
C ARG A 128 -24.40 -31.75 -44.23
N LEU A 129 -25.32 -30.78 -44.24
CA LEU A 129 -26.53 -30.82 -43.42
C LEU A 129 -27.54 -31.85 -43.94
N PHE A 130 -27.68 -32.01 -45.26
CA PHE A 130 -28.56 -33.02 -45.84
C PHE A 130 -28.08 -34.45 -45.55
N TYR A 131 -26.76 -34.67 -45.51
CA TYR A 131 -26.16 -35.96 -45.17
C TYR A 131 -26.57 -36.48 -43.78
N THR A 132 -26.96 -35.60 -42.86
CA THR A 132 -27.39 -35.96 -41.50
C THR A 132 -28.87 -36.31 -41.43
N LYS A 133 -29.62 -36.17 -42.54
CA LYS A 133 -31.05 -36.51 -42.59
C LYS A 133 -31.24 -38.01 -42.36
N GLY A 134 -31.99 -38.36 -41.31
CA GLY A 134 -32.36 -39.75 -40.99
C GLY A 134 -31.24 -40.61 -40.39
N LYS A 135 -30.09 -40.01 -40.05
CA LYS A 135 -28.96 -40.69 -39.41
C LYS A 135 -28.82 -40.26 -37.96
N SER A 136 -28.44 -41.20 -37.09
CA SER A 136 -28.12 -40.90 -35.70
C SER A 136 -26.74 -40.24 -35.58
N ALA A 137 -26.49 -39.51 -34.50
CA ALA A 137 -25.24 -38.78 -34.30
C ALA A 137 -23.99 -39.68 -34.27
N ASP A 138 -24.18 -40.97 -33.97
CA ASP A 138 -23.13 -41.99 -33.90
C ASP A 138 -22.72 -42.55 -35.27
N GLU A 139 -23.52 -42.28 -36.32
CA GLU A 139 -23.27 -42.72 -37.70
C GLU A 139 -22.48 -41.68 -38.52
N PHE A 140 -22.21 -40.51 -37.95
CA PHE A 140 -21.47 -39.45 -38.63
C PHE A 140 -19.97 -39.76 -38.64
N GLU A 141 -19.32 -39.56 -39.78
CA GLU A 141 -17.87 -39.64 -39.83
C GLU A 141 -17.23 -38.63 -38.87
N THR A 142 -16.29 -39.10 -38.05
CA THR A 142 -15.53 -38.28 -37.08
C THR A 142 -14.84 -37.07 -37.74
N SER A 143 -14.61 -37.14 -39.06
CA SER A 143 -14.02 -36.08 -39.88
C SER A 143 -14.95 -34.87 -40.09
N LEU A 144 -16.27 -35.06 -40.01
CA LEU A 144 -17.31 -34.04 -40.30
C LEU A 144 -17.56 -33.11 -39.11
N PHE A 145 -17.28 -33.59 -37.91
CA PHE A 145 -17.36 -32.77 -36.70
C PHE A 145 -16.34 -31.65 -36.73
N ALA A 146 -16.75 -30.48 -36.23
CA ALA A 146 -15.80 -29.40 -35.99
C ALA A 146 -14.74 -29.91 -35.00
N LYS A 147 -13.45 -29.74 -35.32
CA LYS A 147 -12.38 -30.00 -34.34
C LYS A 147 -12.72 -29.18 -33.10
N SER A 148 -13.03 -29.85 -31.98
CA SER A 148 -13.26 -29.13 -30.74
C SER A 148 -12.01 -28.31 -30.47
N LYS A 149 -12.17 -27.04 -30.08
CA LYS A 149 -11.08 -26.31 -29.40
C LYS A 149 -10.77 -26.94 -28.03
N GLY A 150 -11.07 -28.23 -27.80
CA GLY A 150 -11.07 -28.92 -26.51
C GLY A 150 -9.69 -29.16 -25.93
N SER A 151 -8.62 -29.22 -26.74
CA SER A 151 -7.25 -29.35 -26.23
C SER A 151 -6.75 -28.04 -25.58
N LYS A 152 -7.05 -26.87 -26.16
CA LYS A 152 -6.82 -25.57 -25.50
C LYS A 152 -7.88 -25.23 -24.45
N GLY A 153 -9.11 -25.77 -24.57
CA GLY A 153 -10.23 -25.53 -23.68
C GLY A 153 -10.10 -26.18 -22.31
N LYS A 154 -9.71 -27.46 -22.23
CA LYS A 154 -9.50 -28.15 -20.93
C LYS A 154 -8.42 -27.48 -20.07
N GLY A 155 -7.29 -27.12 -20.69
CA GLY A 155 -6.23 -26.38 -20.01
C GLY A 155 -6.67 -24.98 -19.55
N ASN A 156 -7.54 -24.32 -20.31
CA ASN A 156 -8.08 -23.01 -19.93
C ASN A 156 -9.08 -23.13 -18.77
N VAL A 157 -9.97 -24.12 -18.77
CA VAL A 157 -10.91 -24.36 -17.66
C VAL A 157 -10.17 -24.73 -16.38
N ALA A 158 -9.12 -25.56 -16.46
CA ALA A 158 -8.29 -25.89 -15.30
C ALA A 158 -7.57 -24.64 -14.73
N LYS A 159 -7.00 -23.79 -15.60
CA LYS A 159 -6.38 -22.52 -15.20
C LYS A 159 -7.39 -21.56 -14.56
N GLN A 160 -8.60 -21.49 -15.11
CA GLN A 160 -9.68 -20.65 -14.58
C GLN A 160 -10.14 -21.14 -13.21
N LYS A 161 -10.31 -22.45 -13.06
CA LYS A 161 -10.64 -23.08 -11.79
C LYS A 161 -9.56 -22.80 -10.73
N GLU A 162 -8.29 -22.87 -11.11
CA GLU A 162 -7.17 -22.56 -10.22
C GLU A 162 -7.22 -21.10 -9.73
N ILE A 163 -7.43 -20.13 -10.62
CA ILE A 163 -7.58 -18.72 -10.24
C ILE A 163 -8.81 -18.53 -9.34
N ALA A 164 -9.96 -19.11 -9.72
CA ALA A 164 -11.18 -19.02 -8.93
C ALA A 164 -11.00 -19.61 -7.51
N SER A 165 -10.26 -20.71 -7.38
CA SER A 165 -9.93 -21.32 -6.08
C SER A 165 -8.99 -20.46 -5.24
N LEU A 166 -8.15 -19.61 -5.84
CA LEU A 166 -7.35 -18.65 -5.09
C LEU A 166 -8.21 -17.47 -4.64
N GLU A 167 -9.13 -16.99 -5.50
CA GLU A 167 -10.07 -15.92 -5.15
C GLU A 167 -10.98 -16.31 -3.99
N SER A 168 -11.47 -17.56 -3.94
CA SER A 168 -12.30 -18.05 -2.84
C SER A 168 -11.59 -17.96 -1.48
N GLN A 169 -10.29 -18.28 -1.49
CA GLN A 169 -9.44 -18.20 -0.30
C GLN A 169 -9.18 -16.75 0.11
N VAL A 170 -8.96 -15.85 -0.84
CA VAL A 170 -8.84 -14.41 -0.54
C VAL A 170 -10.13 -13.89 0.10
N TYR A 171 -11.31 -14.22 -0.44
CA TYR A 171 -12.58 -13.79 0.15
C TYR A 171 -12.71 -14.26 1.61
N ARG A 172 -12.38 -15.52 1.91
CA ARG A 172 -12.43 -16.03 3.28
C ARG A 172 -11.46 -15.30 4.21
N LEU A 173 -10.21 -15.12 3.79
CA LEU A 173 -9.21 -14.45 4.62
C LEU A 173 -9.60 -12.98 4.87
N VAL A 174 -10.08 -12.28 3.84
CA VAL A 174 -10.57 -10.90 3.97
C VAL A 174 -11.76 -10.80 4.91
N GLU A 175 -12.69 -11.76 4.87
CA GLU A 175 -13.79 -11.83 5.83
C GLU A 175 -13.27 -12.01 7.27
N LEU A 176 -12.30 -12.90 7.48
CA LEU A 176 -11.69 -13.14 8.78
C LEU A 176 -10.98 -11.89 9.35
N VAL A 177 -10.43 -11.02 8.50
CA VAL A 177 -9.77 -9.76 8.91
C VAL A 177 -10.58 -8.50 8.56
N GLY A 178 -11.91 -8.63 8.48
CA GLY A 178 -12.80 -7.53 8.08
C GLY A 178 -12.70 -6.30 8.99
N GLU A 179 -12.50 -6.50 10.30
CA GLU A 179 -12.31 -5.45 11.29
C GLU A 179 -11.00 -4.69 11.06
N GLN A 180 -9.89 -5.41 10.89
CA GLN A 180 -8.56 -4.85 10.63
C GLN A 180 -8.55 -4.09 9.30
N ARG A 181 -9.28 -4.59 8.29
CA ARG A 181 -9.46 -3.90 7.01
C ARG A 181 -10.19 -2.56 7.19
N ALA A 182 -11.29 -2.53 7.93
CA ALA A 182 -12.03 -1.29 8.21
C ALA A 182 -11.15 -0.28 8.97
N ALA A 183 -10.44 -0.73 9.99
CA ALA A 183 -9.51 0.08 10.76
C ALA A 183 -8.38 0.66 9.88
N THR A 184 -7.84 -0.15 8.96
CA THR A 184 -6.80 0.28 8.01
C THR A 184 -7.31 1.37 7.08
N ARG A 185 -8.53 1.21 6.54
CA ARG A 185 -9.16 2.24 5.69
C ARG A 185 -9.33 3.55 6.46
N ASP A 186 -9.87 3.49 7.68
CA ASP A 186 -10.08 4.69 8.50
C ASP A 186 -8.75 5.36 8.88
N ASN A 187 -7.69 4.58 9.10
CA ASN A 187 -6.35 5.10 9.31
C ASN A 187 -5.82 5.85 8.09
N VAL A 188 -5.99 5.29 6.89
CA VAL A 188 -5.58 5.96 5.65
C VAL A 188 -6.37 7.24 5.42
N VAL A 189 -7.70 7.23 5.63
CA VAL A 189 -8.53 8.44 5.52
C VAL A 189 -8.03 9.51 6.50
N ARG A 190 -7.74 9.12 7.74
CA ARG A 190 -7.21 10.03 8.76
C ARG A 190 -5.86 10.60 8.34
N LYS A 191 -4.91 9.78 7.87
CA LYS A 191 -3.60 10.23 7.40
C LYS A 191 -3.70 11.16 6.19
N GLN A 192 -4.61 10.90 5.25
CA GLN A 192 -4.81 11.76 4.09
C GLN A 192 -5.44 13.12 4.40
N ALA A 193 -6.22 13.21 5.49
CA ALA A 193 -6.86 14.46 5.91
C ALA A 193 -5.96 15.38 6.76
N ARG A 194 -4.78 14.91 7.16
CA ARG A 194 -3.85 15.64 8.03
C ARG A 194 -2.99 16.64 7.27
N THR A 195 -2.56 17.69 7.98
CA THR A 195 -1.56 18.64 7.49
C THR A 195 -0.15 18.04 7.61
N THR A 196 0.82 18.60 6.89
CA THR A 196 2.23 18.13 6.89
C THR A 196 2.82 18.05 8.30
N ASP A 197 2.49 19.01 9.16
CA ASP A 197 3.01 19.10 10.53
C ASP A 197 2.44 17.99 11.42
N GLU A 198 1.20 17.53 11.17
CA GLU A 198 0.55 16.43 11.90
C GLU A 198 0.96 15.03 11.39
N LEU A 199 1.60 14.95 10.21
CA LEU A 199 2.17 13.72 9.66
C LEU A 199 3.58 13.47 10.20
N GLU A 200 4.39 14.51 10.36
CA GLU A 200 5.74 14.41 10.95
C GLU A 200 5.70 13.99 12.43
N ASP A 201 4.71 14.45 13.19
CA ASP A 201 4.50 14.02 14.59
C ASP A 201 4.04 12.54 14.70
N ASP A 202 3.35 12.00 13.69
CA ASP A 202 2.86 10.60 13.66
C ASP A 202 3.96 9.63 13.19
N GLU A 203 4.72 9.98 12.15
CA GLU A 203 5.90 9.21 11.71
C GLU A 203 7.00 9.18 12.80
N GLY A 204 7.15 10.26 13.58
CA GLY A 204 8.01 10.30 14.76
C GLY A 204 7.49 9.48 15.95
N HIS A 205 6.23 9.07 15.93
CA HIS A 205 5.57 8.20 16.92
C HIS A 205 5.42 6.74 16.45
N GLU A 206 5.56 6.44 15.15
CA GLU A 206 5.52 5.09 14.58
C GLU A 206 6.76 4.24 14.92
N ASP A 207 7.84 4.84 15.42
CA ASP A 207 9.06 4.13 15.85
C ASP A 207 8.98 3.50 17.26
N PHE A 208 7.81 3.49 17.93
CA PHE A 208 7.67 2.80 19.24
C PHE A 208 6.24 2.42 19.62
N ASN A 209 5.45 1.84 18.71
CA ASN A 209 4.13 1.27 19.06
C ASN A 209 3.99 -0.20 18.65
N GLU A 210 4.97 -1.01 19.04
CA GLU A 210 4.83 -2.48 19.11
C GLU A 210 4.38 -2.86 20.53
N SER A 211 3.10 -2.63 20.84
CA SER A 211 2.28 -3.43 21.78
C SER A 211 0.93 -2.73 21.95
N ASP A 212 0.03 -2.97 21.00
CA ASP A 212 -1.40 -2.95 21.28
C ASP A 212 -1.93 -4.35 21.05
N SER A 213 -1.57 -5.22 21.98
CA SER A 213 -2.25 -6.49 22.21
C SER A 213 -3.46 -6.19 23.10
N GLU A 214 -4.64 -6.02 22.51
CA GLU A 214 -5.90 -6.28 23.21
C GLU A 214 -6.09 -7.80 23.32
N ASP A 215 -5.21 -8.46 24.09
CA ASP A 215 -5.69 -9.50 24.99
C ASP A 215 -6.19 -8.75 26.23
N GLU A 216 -7.28 -9.23 26.81
CA GLU A 216 -7.84 -8.76 28.08
C GLU A 216 -6.78 -8.10 28.97
N GLU A 217 -6.99 -6.82 29.28
CA GLU A 217 -6.28 -6.09 30.30
C GLU A 217 -6.46 -6.83 31.64
N THR A 218 -5.65 -7.85 31.89
CA THR A 218 -4.98 -7.93 33.18
C THR A 218 -4.26 -6.61 33.28
N VAL A 219 -4.90 -5.64 33.94
CA VAL A 219 -4.33 -4.32 34.24
C VAL A 219 -2.98 -4.63 34.85
N LEU A 220 -1.91 -4.55 34.05
CA LEU A 220 -0.59 -4.95 34.49
C LEU A 220 -0.26 -3.96 35.57
N TYR A 221 -0.39 -4.42 36.82
CA TYR A 221 -0.50 -3.58 38.00
C TYR A 221 0.73 -2.68 38.08
N ASN A 222 0.60 -1.46 37.53
CA ASN A 222 1.56 -0.38 37.56
C ASN A 222 1.03 0.73 38.48
N PRO A 223 0.83 0.45 39.78
CA PRO A 223 0.25 1.38 40.73
C PRO A 223 1.08 2.67 40.91
N LYS A 224 2.27 2.74 40.31
CA LYS A 224 3.19 3.87 40.36
C LYS A 224 3.37 4.58 39.01
N ASN A 225 2.64 4.19 37.95
CA ASN A 225 2.75 4.76 36.60
C ASN A 225 4.21 4.97 36.14
N LEU A 226 5.04 3.95 36.37
CA LEU A 226 6.44 3.97 35.98
C LEU A 226 6.55 3.86 34.45
N PRO A 227 7.50 4.58 33.80
CA PRO A 227 7.76 4.44 32.37
C PRO A 227 8.05 2.97 32.02
N LEU A 228 7.54 2.53 30.87
CA LEU A 228 7.75 1.18 30.36
C LEU A 228 9.14 1.09 29.73
N GLY A 229 9.79 -0.05 29.94
CA GLY A 229 11.08 -0.34 29.31
C GLY A 229 10.89 -0.78 27.87
N TRP A 230 12.01 -1.12 27.22
CA TRP A 230 12.01 -1.73 25.88
C TRP A 230 11.37 -3.13 25.84
N ASP A 231 11.14 -3.76 27.00
CA ASP A 231 10.44 -5.05 27.18
C ASP A 231 8.93 -4.87 27.44
N GLY A 232 8.37 -3.66 27.27
CA GLY A 232 6.96 -3.37 27.52
C GLY A 232 6.51 -3.45 28.99
N LYS A 233 7.36 -3.91 29.91
CA LYS A 233 7.10 -3.99 31.36
C LYS A 233 7.50 -2.70 32.08
N PRO A 234 6.83 -2.34 33.20
CA PRO A 234 7.25 -1.22 34.05
C PRO A 234 8.70 -1.39 34.47
N ILE A 235 9.52 -0.36 34.20
CA ILE A 235 10.94 -0.37 34.57
C ILE A 235 11.03 -0.56 36.09
N PRO A 236 11.89 -1.48 36.59
CA PRO A 236 12.06 -1.67 38.02
C PRO A 236 12.27 -0.34 38.76
N TYR A 237 11.56 -0.14 39.87
CA TYR A 237 11.52 1.15 40.58
C TYR A 237 12.90 1.69 40.98
N TRP A 238 13.84 0.79 41.31
CA TRP A 238 15.22 1.17 41.62
C TRP A 238 15.95 1.70 40.38
N LEU A 239 15.69 1.13 39.20
CA LEU A 239 16.28 1.56 37.93
C LEU A 239 15.69 2.89 37.46
N TYR A 240 14.39 3.09 37.68
CA TYR A 240 13.69 4.35 37.50
C TYR A 240 14.30 5.48 38.35
N LYS A 241 14.57 5.20 39.64
CA LYS A 241 15.27 6.14 40.54
C LYS A 241 16.74 6.32 40.19
N LEU A 242 17.44 5.25 39.82
CA LEU A 242 18.88 5.28 39.50
C LEU A 242 19.16 6.16 38.28
N HIS A 243 18.33 6.06 37.25
CA HIS A 243 18.45 6.89 36.04
C HIS A 243 17.76 8.25 36.15
N GLY A 244 17.19 8.59 37.31
CA GLY A 244 16.57 9.89 37.56
C GLY A 244 15.31 10.16 36.73
N LEU A 245 14.68 9.12 36.17
CA LEU A 245 13.46 9.23 35.34
C LEU A 245 12.26 9.77 36.14
N ASN A 246 12.35 9.74 37.47
CA ASN A 246 11.39 10.34 38.40
C ASN A 246 11.48 11.86 38.53
N ILE A 247 12.49 12.47 37.90
CA ILE A 247 12.73 13.91 37.95
C ILE A 247 12.28 14.48 36.61
N SER A 248 11.28 15.34 36.63
CA SER A 248 10.82 16.07 35.45
C SER A 248 11.53 17.41 35.34
N TYR A 249 12.08 17.70 34.17
CA TYR A 249 12.65 18.98 33.80
C TYR A 249 11.72 19.66 32.79
N SER A 250 11.63 20.98 32.82
CA SER A 250 10.83 21.77 31.86
C SER A 250 11.73 22.70 31.05
N CYS A 251 11.42 22.85 29.77
CA CYS A 251 12.11 23.80 28.89
C CYS A 251 11.14 24.86 28.36
N GLU A 252 11.34 26.12 28.73
CA GLU A 252 10.48 27.25 28.35
C GLU A 252 10.61 27.55 26.86
N ILE A 253 11.82 27.52 26.30
CA ILE A 253 12.09 27.68 24.87
C ILE A 253 11.30 26.67 24.02
N CYS A 254 11.00 25.48 24.55
CA CYS A 254 10.19 24.46 23.87
C CYS A 254 8.68 24.56 24.12
N GLY A 255 8.19 25.65 24.72
CA GLY A 255 6.79 25.82 25.11
C GLY A 255 6.42 25.12 26.42
N ASN A 256 7.31 25.14 27.41
CA ASN A 256 7.14 24.48 28.72
C ASN A 256 6.93 22.95 28.66
N MET A 257 7.47 22.32 27.61
CA MET A 257 7.53 20.86 27.48
C MET A 257 8.27 20.22 28.65
N LYS A 258 7.71 19.11 29.17
CA LYS A 258 8.28 18.36 30.29
C LYS A 258 9.06 17.14 29.78
N TYR A 259 10.32 17.03 30.17
CA TYR A 259 11.19 15.90 29.87
C TYR A 259 11.44 15.08 31.14
N ARG A 260 11.29 13.76 31.04
CA ARG A 260 11.53 12.84 32.17
C ARG A 260 12.98 12.38 32.16
N GLY A 261 13.70 12.75 33.22
CA GLY A 261 15.07 12.33 33.47
C GLY A 261 16.14 13.22 32.83
N PRO A 262 17.34 13.28 33.44
CA PRO A 262 18.41 14.16 32.97
C PRO A 262 18.90 13.83 31.55
N LYS A 263 18.98 12.54 31.18
CA LYS A 263 19.51 12.12 29.87
C LYS A 263 18.62 12.56 28.71
N ALA A 264 17.31 12.39 28.84
CA ALA A 264 16.35 12.86 27.84
C ALA A 264 16.38 14.39 27.74
N PHE A 265 16.46 15.05 28.90
CA PHE A 265 16.59 16.49 28.97
C PHE A 265 17.97 17.02 28.48
N GLN A 266 19.03 16.24 28.44
CA GLN A 266 20.27 16.69 27.77
C GLN A 266 20.18 16.54 26.25
N ARG A 267 19.55 15.45 25.78
CA ARG A 267 19.40 15.18 24.35
C ARG A 267 18.54 16.22 23.64
N HIS A 268 17.50 16.75 24.30
CA HIS A 268 16.57 17.69 23.67
C HIS A 268 17.22 18.98 23.14
N PHE A 269 18.35 19.41 23.68
CA PHE A 269 19.07 20.61 23.18
C PHE A 269 19.56 20.45 21.73
N ALA A 270 19.83 19.21 21.31
CA ALA A 270 20.25 18.89 19.94
C ALA A 270 19.07 18.44 19.05
N GLU A 271 17.86 18.30 19.61
CA GLU A 271 16.68 17.89 18.85
C GLU A 271 16.15 19.07 18.01
N TRP A 272 15.52 18.73 16.88
CA TRP A 272 15.05 19.70 15.90
C TRP A 272 14.14 20.77 16.50
N ARG A 273 13.21 20.38 17.38
CA ARG A 273 12.24 21.29 18.00
C ARG A 273 12.91 22.41 18.79
N HIS A 274 13.91 22.08 19.61
CA HIS A 274 14.66 23.08 20.37
C HIS A 274 15.47 23.99 19.43
N ALA A 275 16.13 23.39 18.43
CA ALA A 275 16.88 24.14 17.43
C ALA A 275 16.01 25.10 16.61
N HIS A 276 14.79 24.69 16.26
CA HIS A 276 13.82 25.49 15.54
C HIS A 276 13.39 26.69 16.38
N ASN A 277 13.01 26.47 17.65
CA ASN A 277 12.60 27.55 18.54
C ASN A 277 13.75 28.54 18.81
N MET A 278 14.99 28.06 18.95
CA MET A 278 16.17 28.91 19.04
C MET A 278 16.36 29.78 17.78
N ARG A 279 16.10 29.22 16.59
CA ARG A 279 16.13 29.95 15.33
C ARG A 279 15.03 31.02 15.26
N CYS A 280 13.82 30.72 15.74
CA CYS A 280 12.73 31.71 15.83
C CYS A 280 13.06 32.88 16.76
N LEU A 281 13.87 32.64 17.81
CA LEU A 281 14.41 33.68 18.68
C LEU A 281 15.60 34.45 18.07
N GLY A 282 16.07 34.06 16.88
CA GLY A 282 17.23 34.67 16.22
C GLY A 282 18.57 34.30 16.88
N ILE A 283 18.61 33.19 17.62
CA ILE A 283 19.81 32.71 18.32
C ILE A 283 20.35 31.46 17.60
N PRO A 284 21.65 31.40 17.26
CA PRO A 284 22.22 30.19 16.66
C PRO A 284 22.32 29.06 17.70
N ASN A 285 21.78 27.88 17.37
CA ASN A 285 21.85 26.70 18.25
C ASN A 285 23.28 26.12 18.28
N THR A 286 24.10 26.64 19.18
CA THR A 286 25.50 26.23 19.41
C THR A 286 25.67 25.69 20.83
N ALA A 287 26.77 24.97 21.08
CA ALA A 287 27.04 24.38 22.39
C ALA A 287 27.08 25.39 23.56
N HIS A 288 27.27 26.68 23.29
CA HIS A 288 27.19 27.74 24.29
C HIS A 288 25.82 27.85 24.97
N PHE A 289 24.75 27.43 24.28
CA PHE A 289 23.38 27.48 24.79
C PHE A 289 22.92 26.16 25.41
N ALA A 290 23.82 25.17 25.56
CA ALA A 290 23.50 23.94 26.28
C ALA A 290 23.09 24.27 27.72
N ASN A 291 22.03 23.61 28.22
CA ASN A 291 21.41 23.83 29.54
C ASN A 291 20.62 25.14 29.71
N VAL A 292 20.51 25.99 28.69
CA VAL A 292 19.71 27.21 28.78
C VAL A 292 18.26 26.89 28.44
N THR A 293 17.36 27.07 29.41
CA THR A 293 15.93 26.74 29.25
C THR A 293 15.02 27.94 29.15
N GLN A 294 15.37 29.02 29.84
CA GLN A 294 14.58 30.24 29.89
C GLN A 294 14.87 31.12 28.69
N ILE A 295 13.83 31.71 28.12
CA ILE A 295 13.96 32.56 26.93
C ILE A 295 14.75 33.84 27.28
N THR A 296 14.50 34.40 28.46
CA THR A 296 15.20 35.59 28.97
C THR A 296 16.70 35.38 29.10
N ASP A 297 17.10 34.22 29.63
CA ASP A 297 18.51 33.88 29.85
C ASP A 297 19.24 33.62 28.53
N ALA A 298 18.57 32.97 27.57
CA ALA A 298 19.11 32.75 26.24
C ALA A 298 19.39 34.06 25.49
N LEU A 299 18.45 35.01 25.55
CA LEU A 299 18.62 36.34 24.96
C LEU A 299 19.76 37.12 25.63
N ALA A 300 19.82 37.11 26.97
CA ALA A 300 20.87 37.80 27.70
C ALA A 300 22.27 37.22 27.43
N LEU A 301 22.38 35.89 27.29
CA LEU A 301 23.62 35.22 26.92
C LEU A 301 24.02 35.54 25.47
N TRP A 302 23.05 35.60 24.57
CA TRP A 302 23.30 35.91 23.16
C TRP A 302 23.84 37.32 22.97
N GLU A 303 23.28 38.32 23.65
CA GLU A 303 23.80 39.69 23.61
C GLU A 303 25.24 39.77 24.14
N LYS A 304 25.55 39.09 25.25
CA LYS A 304 26.94 39.03 25.75
C LYS A 304 27.89 38.37 24.75
N LEU A 305 27.47 37.29 24.09
CA LEU A 305 28.30 36.60 23.09
C LEU A 305 28.52 37.46 21.84
N LYS A 306 27.52 38.22 21.40
CA LYS A 306 27.69 39.20 20.33
C LYS A 306 28.73 40.25 20.70
N ASP A 307 28.66 40.80 21.91
CA ASP A 307 29.62 41.81 22.37
C ASP A 307 31.06 41.28 22.42
N VAL A 308 31.25 40.06 22.93
CA VAL A 308 32.57 39.42 22.95
C VAL A 308 33.07 39.18 21.53
N LYS A 309 32.23 38.61 20.66
CA LYS A 309 32.61 38.33 19.27
C LYS A 309 32.84 39.60 18.45
N ALA A 310 32.14 40.69 18.77
CA ALA A 310 32.36 41.99 18.14
C ALA A 310 33.70 42.60 18.55
N LYS A 311 34.16 42.37 19.79
CA LYS A 311 35.49 42.79 20.27
C LYS A 311 36.62 41.94 19.72
N GLU A 312 36.40 40.63 19.53
CA GLU A 312 37.38 39.73 18.93
C GLU A 312 37.47 39.86 17.40
N ARG A 313 36.48 40.50 16.78
CA ARG A 313 36.46 40.71 15.34
C ARG A 313 37.50 41.76 14.99
N TRP A 314 38.57 41.31 14.34
CA TRP A 314 39.61 42.20 13.81
C TRP A 314 39.00 43.25 12.87
N LEU A 315 39.31 44.51 13.13
CA LEU A 315 38.80 45.66 12.37
C LEU A 315 39.94 46.27 11.56
N PRO A 316 40.10 45.94 10.26
CA PRO A 316 41.22 46.40 9.45
C PRO A 316 41.41 47.93 9.48
N ASP A 317 40.31 48.68 9.45
CA ASP A 317 40.36 50.15 9.40
C ASP A 317 40.96 50.78 10.67
N VAL A 318 40.91 50.07 11.80
CA VAL A 318 41.34 50.56 13.12
C VAL A 318 42.61 49.87 13.60
N GLU A 319 42.76 48.59 13.29
CA GLU A 319 43.81 47.70 13.81
C GLU A 319 44.88 47.33 12.78
N GLU A 320 44.69 47.61 11.49
CA GLU A 320 45.74 47.47 10.46
C GLU A 320 46.60 48.73 10.46
N GLU A 321 47.89 48.57 10.75
CA GLU A 321 48.86 49.66 10.83
C GLU A 321 49.67 49.74 9.52
N PHE A 322 49.81 50.96 8.99
CA PHE A 322 50.62 51.30 7.82
C PHE A 322 51.73 52.27 8.24
N GLU A 323 52.91 52.09 7.66
CA GLU A 323 54.05 52.98 7.84
C GLU A 323 54.11 54.00 6.70
N ASP A 324 54.23 55.29 7.04
CA ASP A 324 54.40 56.35 6.05
C ASP A 324 55.85 56.44 5.52
N SER A 325 56.05 57.29 4.51
CA SER A 325 57.37 57.53 3.90
C SER A 325 58.42 58.09 4.87
N SER A 326 57.99 58.58 6.04
CA SER A 326 58.80 59.15 7.11
C SER A 326 58.99 58.20 8.30
N GLY A 327 58.44 56.99 8.24
CA GLY A 327 58.53 55.97 9.28
C GLY A 327 57.52 56.11 10.43
N ASN A 328 56.49 56.96 10.30
CA ASN A 328 55.42 57.03 11.30
C ASN A 328 54.38 55.94 11.06
N VAL A 329 53.95 55.30 12.13
CA VAL A 329 52.93 54.26 12.09
C VAL A 329 51.56 54.86 12.36
N VAL A 330 50.65 54.69 11.39
CA VAL A 330 49.26 55.16 11.48
C VAL A 330 48.31 54.03 11.10
N ASN A 331 47.09 54.02 11.65
CA ASN A 331 46.10 53.03 11.23
C ASN A 331 45.65 53.29 9.78
N LYS A 332 45.18 52.23 9.12
CA LYS A 332 44.79 52.24 7.70
C LYS A 332 43.85 53.37 7.34
N LYS A 333 42.81 53.61 8.16
CA LYS A 333 41.85 54.67 7.87
C LYS A 333 42.52 56.05 7.84
N THR A 334 43.38 56.33 8.82
CA THR A 334 44.13 57.58 8.87
C THR A 334 45.12 57.66 7.70
N PHE A 335 45.76 56.55 7.35
CA PHE A 335 46.65 56.48 6.18
C PHE A 335 45.89 56.80 4.88
N GLU A 336 44.74 56.16 4.65
CA GLU A 336 43.94 56.41 3.44
C GLU A 336 43.38 57.84 3.40
N ASP A 337 42.95 58.39 4.54
CA ASP A 337 42.46 59.76 4.62
C ASP A 337 43.58 60.80 4.39
N LEU A 338 44.77 60.58 4.98
CA LEU A 338 45.94 61.44 4.73
C LEU A 338 46.45 61.29 3.28
N SER A 339 46.41 60.09 2.71
CA SER A 339 46.76 59.83 1.31
C SER A 339 45.83 60.59 0.36
N ARG A 340 44.52 60.53 0.61
CA ARG A 340 43.51 61.29 -0.16
C ARG A 340 43.66 62.80 -0.04
N GLN A 341 44.15 63.28 1.10
CA GLN A 341 44.47 64.70 1.32
C GLN A 341 45.83 65.11 0.76
N GLY A 342 46.64 64.16 0.27
CA GLY A 342 47.98 64.40 -0.28
C GLY A 342 49.04 64.73 0.78
N LEU A 343 48.88 64.20 1.99
CA LEU A 343 49.69 64.51 3.18
C LEU A 343 50.70 63.39 3.56
N LEU A 344 50.89 62.37 2.73
CA LEU A 344 51.78 61.21 2.97
C LEU A 344 52.90 61.06 1.94
#